data_AF-A0A562SHP4-F1
#
_entry.id   AF-A0A562SHP4-F1
#
_cell.length_a   1.000
_cell.length_b   1.000
_cell.length_c   1.000
_cell.angle_alpha   90.00
_cell.angle_beta   90.00
_cell.angle_gamma   90.00
#
_symmetry.space_group_name_H-M   'P 1'
#
loop_
_entity.id
_entity.type
_entity.pdbx_description
1 polymer ?
#
loop_
_entity_poly.entity_id
_entity_poly.type
_entity_poly.pdbx_seq_one_letter_code
_entity_poly.pdbx_strand_id
1 'polypeptide(L)' 'MAQRHRPIRPSETANYLKAIKTSGFKCGRLIAHPDGRLEIIGEDRPRNSEHEQPSKSPFEQWEMEHANTS' A
#
# COMPACT_ATOMS: atom_id res chain seq x y z
N MET A 1 17.27 27.51 2.36
CA MET A 1 17.74 26.11 2.56
C MET A 1 17.49 25.36 1.28
N ALA A 2 18.52 24.87 0.60
CA ALA A 2 18.36 24.19 -0.69
C ALA A 2 17.61 22.86 -0.49
N GLN A 3 16.45 22.73 -1.14
CA GLN A 3 15.60 21.56 -1.07
C GLN A 3 16.30 20.42 -1.84
N ARG A 4 16.98 19.53 -1.11
CA ARG A 4 17.67 18.37 -1.70
C ARG A 4 16.62 17.31 -2.03
N HIS A 5 16.00 17.46 -3.18
CA HIS A 5 15.15 16.44 -3.76
C HIS A 5 16.04 15.25 -4.15
N ARG A 6 16.26 14.31 -3.22
CA ARG A 6 17.04 13.11 -3.49
C ARG A 6 16.09 12.06 -4.08
N PRO A 7 16.19 11.74 -5.39
CA PRO A 7 15.44 10.63 -5.94
C PRO A 7 15.91 9.34 -5.26
N ILE A 8 14.97 8.59 -4.68
CA ILE A 8 15.26 7.29 -4.08
C ILE A 8 15.41 6.29 -5.22
N ARG A 9 16.56 5.60 -5.27
CA ARG A 9 16.78 4.58 -6.29
C ARG A 9 15.94 3.34 -5.98
N PRO A 10 15.42 2.63 -6.99
CA PRO A 10 14.70 1.37 -6.78
C PRO A 10 15.50 0.34 -5.95
N SER A 11 16.82 0.33 -6.09
CA SER A 11 17.73 -0.54 -5.33
C SER A 11 17.78 -0.19 -3.84
N GLU A 12 17.71 1.09 -3.47
CA GLU A 12 17.65 1.54 -2.07
C GLU A 12 16.32 1.12 -1.45
N THR A 13 15.21 1.33 -2.15
CA THR A 13 13.88 0.87 -1.72
C THR A 13 13.84 -0.63 -1.45
N ALA A 14 14.41 -1.45 -2.35
CA ALA A 14 14.49 -2.89 -2.16
C ALA A 14 15.27 -3.27 -0.90
N ASN A 15 16.38 -2.58 -0.62
CA ASN A 15 17.18 -2.81 0.58
C ASN A 15 16.41 -2.45 1.87
N TYR A 16 15.69 -1.33 1.87
CA TYR A 16 14.86 -0.92 3.02
C TYR A 16 13.74 -1.92 3.29
N LEU A 17 13.00 -2.34 2.25
CA LEU A 17 11.95 -3.34 2.39
C LEU A 17 12.48 -4.70 2.84
N LYS A 18 13.69 -5.07 2.39
CA LYS A 18 14.37 -6.29 2.86
C LYS A 18 14.70 -6.19 4.35
N ALA A 19 15.24 -5.06 4.80
CA ALA A 19 15.54 -4.83 6.21
C ALA A 19 14.28 -4.93 7.08
N ILE A 20 13.15 -4.37 6.64
CA ILE A 20 11.86 -4.48 7.34
C ILE A 20 11.45 -5.95 7.53
N LYS A 21 11.55 -6.76 6.47
CA LYS A 21 11.27 -8.20 6.55
C LYS A 21 12.20 -8.93 7.51
N THR A 22 13.50 -8.62 7.48
CA THR A 22 14.50 -9.21 8.39
C THR A 22 14.23 -8.85 9.85
N SER A 23 13.67 -7.67 10.12
CA SER A 23 13.27 -7.23 11.46
C SER A 23 11.97 -7.89 11.97
N GLY A 24 11.32 -8.75 11.18
CA GLY A 24 10.14 -9.51 11.60
C GLY A 24 8.80 -8.85 11.32
N PHE A 25 8.76 -7.70 10.65
CA PHE A 25 7.50 -7.09 10.20
C PHE A 25 6.96 -7.82 8.96
N LYS A 26 5.63 -7.97 8.87
CA LYS A 26 4.98 -8.62 7.73
C LYS A 26 5.05 -7.76 6.47
N CYS A 27 4.84 -6.46 6.62
CA CYS A 27 4.90 -5.49 5.53
C CYS A 27 5.57 -4.20 6.00
N GLY A 28 5.89 -3.34 5.06
CA GLY A 28 6.37 -2.00 5.38
C GLY A 28 6.15 -1.02 4.24
N ARG A 29 6.16 0.26 4.60
CA ARG A 29 6.01 1.37 3.68
C ARG A 29 7.19 2.32 3.80
N LEU A 30 7.49 2.96 2.67
CA LEU A 30 8.52 3.98 2.54
C LEU A 30 7.84 5.29 2.19
N ILE A 31 8.08 6.34 2.98
CA ILE A 31 7.56 7.68 2.73
C ILE A 31 8.74 8.61 2.44
N ALA A 32 8.73 9.22 1.25
CA ALA A 32 9.67 10.25 0.87
C ALA A 32 9.05 11.62 1.14
N HIS A 33 9.62 12.38 2.06
CA HIS A 33 9.15 13.73 2.38
C HIS A 33 9.79 14.76 1.45
N PRO A 34 9.08 15.86 1.11
CA PRO A 34 9.57 16.90 0.21
C PRO A 34 10.75 17.71 0.77
N ASP A 35 11.02 17.61 2.08
CA ASP A 35 12.17 18.21 2.76
C ASP A 35 13.45 17.33 2.66
N GLY A 36 13.35 16.15 2.04
CA GLY A 36 14.43 15.19 1.87
C GLY A 36 14.54 14.15 2.98
N ARG A 37 13.65 14.18 3.98
CA ARG A 37 13.53 13.11 4.99
C ARG A 37 12.93 11.86 4.37
N LEU A 38 13.36 10.71 4.86
CA LEU A 38 12.86 9.41 4.45
C LEU A 38 12.42 8.65 5.70
N GLU A 39 11.16 8.21 5.68
CA GLU A 39 10.56 7.44 6.77
C GLU A 39 10.28 6.01 6.32
N ILE A 40 10.65 5.06 7.18
CA ILE A 40 10.44 3.64 6.97
C ILE A 40 9.50 3.16 8.08
N ILE A 41 8.33 2.66 7.69
CA ILE A 41 7.30 2.19 8.61
C ILE A 41 7.20 0.68 8.47
N GLY A 42 7.44 -0.06 9.55
CA GLY A 42 7.12 -1.47 9.66
C GLY A 42 5.68 -1.66 10.11
N GLU A 43 4.91 -2.45 9.38
CA GLU A 43 3.51 -2.77 9.70
C GLU A 43 3.38 -4.24 10.05
N ASP A 44 2.89 -4.50 11.26
CA ASP A 44 2.44 -5.83 11.68
C ASP A 44 0.92 -5.85 11.72
N ARG A 45 0.31 -5.58 10.56
CA ARG A 45 -1.14 -5.70 10.45
C ARG A 45 -1.50 -7.20 10.50
N PRO A 46 -2.50 -7.61 11.30
CA PRO A 46 -3.03 -8.95 11.19
C PRO A 46 -3.54 -9.16 9.76
N ARG A 47 -3.11 -10.26 9.13
CA ARG A 47 -3.40 -10.65 7.74
C ARG A 47 -4.91 -10.69 7.42
N ASN A 48 -5.77 -10.62 8.42
CA ASN A 48 -7.23 -10.66 8.28
C ASN A 48 -7.89 -9.31 7.98
N SER A 49 -7.13 -8.26 7.62
CA SER A 49 -7.73 -7.02 7.09
C SER A 49 -7.85 -7.03 5.56
N GLU A 50 -7.61 -8.18 4.92
CA GLU A 50 -7.79 -8.38 3.49
C GLU A 50 -9.07 -9.21 3.31
N HIS A 51 -10.06 -8.61 2.63
CA HIS A 51 -11.45 -9.08 2.42
C HIS A 51 -12.55 -8.50 3.34
N GLU A 52 -12.53 -7.20 3.61
CA GLU A 52 -13.79 -6.50 3.30
C GLU A 52 -13.88 -6.51 1.78
N GLN A 53 -14.64 -7.46 1.23
CA GLN A 53 -15.04 -7.36 -0.17
C GLN A 53 -15.58 -5.95 -0.37
N PRO A 54 -15.18 -5.22 -1.43
CA PRO A 54 -15.93 -4.03 -1.79
C PRO A 54 -17.38 -4.49 -1.93
N SER A 55 -18.24 -4.02 -1.01
CA SER A 55 -19.68 -4.22 -1.14
C SER A 55 -20.01 -3.77 -2.56
N LYS A 56 -20.55 -4.70 -3.37
CA LYS A 56 -20.84 -4.47 -4.78
C LYS A 56 -21.42 -3.08 -4.98
N SER A 57 -20.93 -2.38 -5.99
CA SER A 57 -21.49 -1.07 -6.32
C SER A 57 -23.01 -1.23 -6.53
N PRO A 58 -23.85 -0.27 -6.11
CA PRO A 58 -25.29 -0.33 -6.37
C PRO A 58 -25.64 -0.63 -7.84
N PHE A 59 -24.78 -0.22 -8.78
CA PHE A 59 -24.91 -0.54 -10.19
C PHE A 59 -24.73 -2.03 -10.52
N GLU A 60 -23.72 -2.68 -9.94
CA GLU A 60 -23.47 -4.12 -10.13
C GLU A 60 -24.57 -4.98 -9.49
N GLN A 61 -25.21 -4.49 -8.43
CA GLN A 61 -26.40 -5.14 -7.85
C GLN A 61 -27.60 -5.05 -8.79
N TRP A 62 -27.85 -3.87 -9.37
CA TRP A 62 -28.96 -3.66 -10.31
C TRP A 62 -28.85 -4.54 -11.57
N GLU A 63 -27.65 -4.63 -12.18
CA GLU A 63 -27.46 -5.48 -13.36
C GLU A 63 -27.78 -6.96 -13.07
N MET A 64 -27.39 -7.48 -11.90
CA MET A 64 -27.72 -8.86 -11.54
C MET A 64 -29.23 -9.10 -11.38
N GLU A 65 -29.96 -8.14 -10.81
CA GLU A 65 -31.41 -8.24 -10.59
C GLU A 65 -32.20 -8.14 -11.89
N HIS A 66 -31.68 -7.42 -12.88
CA HIS A 66 -32.39 -7.11 -14.13
C HIS A 66 -31.85 -7.82 -15.38
N ALA A 67 -30.70 -8.51 -15.31
CA ALA A 67 -30.10 -9.20 -16.46
C ALA A 67 -30.87 -10.47 -16.89
N ASN A 68 -31.81 -10.98 -16.10
CA ASN A 68 -32.54 -12.23 -16.39
C ASN A 68 -34.03 -12.04 -16.75
N THR A 69 -34.45 -10.83 -17.11
CA THR A 69 -35.76 -10.63 -17.75
C THR A 69 -35.61 -10.61 -19.27
N SER A 70 -35.72 -11.78 -19.89
CA SER A 70 -36.06 -12.00 -21.30
C SER A 70 -37.19 -13.01 -21.40
#